data_AF-A0A2B7Y6Y7-F1
#
_entry.id   AF-A0A2B7Y6Y7-F1
#
_cell.length_a   1.000
_cell.length_b   1.000
_cell.length_c   1.000
_cell.angle_alpha   90.00
_cell.angle_beta   90.00
_cell.angle_gamma   90.00
#
_symmetry.space_group_name_H-M   'P 1'
#
loop_
_entity.id
_entity.type
_entity.pdbx_description
1 polymer ?
#
loop_
_entity_poly.entity_id
_entity_poly.type
_entity_poly.pdbx_seq_one_letter_code
_entity_poly.pdbx_strand_id
1 'polypeptide(L)'
;MFKPTPCLGARLRLTTKQVNKGYYKGNRTGNVGFFGKHKGTYYIDYRKVRTYVVPEGLNDFHLSPFVTKRMEPTKSIYTKTMSVRGREIEVPRAMSGQDYLDYWYLNNQEESDQLEEYRKAAGMEDQGASSPEEVAGTAEAQADTSEAPVAEGAVDIKEAVKAKVEQQDDKNPGPRTP
;
A
#
# COMPACT_ATOMS: atom_id res chain seq x y z
N MET A 1 47.08 8.58 -17.63
CA MET A 1 45.73 8.30 -18.14
C MET A 1 45.85 7.51 -19.43
N PHE A 2 45.40 6.25 -19.45
CA PHE A 2 45.51 5.36 -20.60
C PHE A 2 44.65 5.90 -21.76
N LYS A 3 45.28 6.25 -22.88
CA LYS A 3 44.58 6.62 -24.11
C LYS A 3 44.42 5.34 -24.94
N PRO A 4 43.20 4.94 -25.30
CA PRO A 4 42.99 3.76 -26.13
C PRO A 4 43.71 3.92 -27.48
N THR A 5 44.14 2.81 -28.07
CA THR A 5 44.73 2.82 -29.42
C THR A 5 43.73 3.40 -30.43
N PRO A 6 44.20 4.11 -31.48
CA PRO A 6 43.32 4.82 -32.42
C PRO A 6 42.20 3.96 -33.02
N CYS A 7 42.50 2.69 -33.29
CA CYS A 7 41.56 1.72 -33.83
C CYS A 7 40.41 1.39 -32.87
N LEU A 8 40.69 1.35 -31.56
CA LEU A 8 39.70 1.12 -30.51
C LEU A 8 38.91 2.39 -30.19
N GLY A 9 39.54 3.57 -30.24
CA GLY A 9 38.89 4.86 -30.01
C GLY A 9 37.76 5.17 -31.01
N ALA A 10 37.88 4.70 -32.26
CA ALA A 10 36.90 4.94 -33.31
C ALA A 10 35.57 4.16 -33.16
N ARG A 11 35.55 3.07 -32.38
CA ARG A 11 34.37 2.20 -32.20
C ARG A 11 33.65 2.40 -30.87
N LEU A 12 34.24 3.16 -29.95
CA LEU A 12 33.64 3.46 -28.66
C LEU A 12 32.65 4.63 -28.77
N ARG A 13 31.58 4.60 -27.98
CA ARG A 13 30.58 5.67 -27.95
C ARG A 13 31.22 6.96 -27.44
N LEU A 14 30.94 8.06 -28.15
CA LEU A 14 31.44 9.38 -27.77
C LEU A 14 30.91 9.83 -26.40
N THR A 15 31.81 10.39 -25.62
CA THR A 15 31.61 11.01 -24.30
C THR A 15 32.05 12.47 -24.36
N THR A 16 31.66 13.25 -23.36
CA THR A 16 31.97 14.70 -23.29
C THR A 16 33.47 15.02 -23.20
N LYS A 17 34.32 14.04 -22.87
CA LYS A 17 35.77 14.25 -22.68
C LYS A 17 36.62 13.79 -23.88
N GLN A 18 35.99 13.19 -24.89
CA GLN A 18 36.69 12.67 -26.07
C GLN A 18 36.73 13.68 -27.23
N VAL A 19 35.80 14.64 -27.26
CA VAL A 19 35.68 15.64 -28.33
C VAL A 19 35.73 17.04 -27.73
N ASN A 20 36.29 17.99 -28.47
CA ASN A 20 36.43 19.39 -28.06
C ASN A 20 35.11 20.17 -28.29
N LYS A 21 35.22 21.39 -28.83
CA LYS A 21 34.13 22.35 -29.00
C LYS A 21 32.98 21.76 -29.84
N GLY A 22 31.75 22.12 -29.50
CA GLY A 22 30.54 21.79 -30.28
C GLY A 22 29.83 20.49 -29.88
N TYR A 23 30.49 19.58 -29.15
CA TYR A 23 29.85 18.37 -28.65
C TYR A 23 29.36 18.55 -27.20
N TYR A 24 28.06 18.82 -27.04
CA TYR A 24 27.41 18.81 -25.73
C TYR A 24 26.61 17.52 -25.53
N LYS A 25 26.79 16.87 -24.38
CA LYS A 25 26.03 15.68 -23.97
C LYS A 25 25.66 15.82 -22.50
N GLY A 26 24.35 15.83 -22.22
CA GLY A 26 23.82 16.02 -20.87
C GLY A 26 23.93 14.78 -19.98
N ASN A 27 23.86 14.99 -18.67
CA ASN A 27 23.94 13.94 -17.63
C ASN A 27 22.58 13.62 -16.98
N ARG A 28 21.47 13.79 -17.72
CA ARG A 28 20.10 13.59 -17.22
C ARG A 28 19.76 14.41 -15.96
N THR A 29 20.36 15.59 -15.82
CA THR A 29 20.01 16.55 -14.76
C THR A 29 18.57 17.06 -14.88
N GLY A 30 17.90 16.83 -16.01
CA GLY A 30 16.54 17.29 -16.28
C GLY A 30 16.53 18.74 -16.79
N ASN A 31 15.41 19.13 -17.41
CA ASN A 31 15.20 20.52 -17.82
C ASN A 31 14.58 21.30 -16.66
N VAL A 32 15.30 22.28 -16.13
CA VAL A 32 14.87 23.12 -15.00
C VAL A 32 14.36 24.50 -15.43
N GLY A 33 14.23 24.75 -16.74
CA GLY A 33 14.00 26.09 -17.25
C GLY A 33 13.95 26.17 -18.77
N PHE A 34 14.41 27.28 -19.33
CA PHE A 34 14.46 27.50 -20.77
C PHE A 34 15.56 28.51 -21.16
N PHE A 35 16.07 28.39 -22.39
CA PHE A 35 17.00 29.35 -22.96
C PHE A 35 16.26 30.61 -23.41
N GLY A 36 16.80 31.78 -23.06
CA GLY A 36 16.26 33.07 -23.50
C GLY A 36 16.52 33.36 -24.97
N LYS A 37 15.87 34.40 -25.50
CA LYS A 37 16.10 34.88 -26.89
C LYS A 37 17.54 35.34 -27.11
N HIS A 38 18.19 35.87 -26.08
CA HIS A 38 19.59 36.26 -26.13
C HIS A 38 20.52 35.04 -25.95
N LYS A 39 21.53 34.96 -26.82
CA LYS A 39 22.51 33.87 -26.80
C LYS A 39 23.21 33.81 -25.44
N GLY A 40 23.15 32.63 -24.81
CA GLY A 40 23.85 32.36 -23.55
C GLY A 40 23.08 32.68 -22.27
N THR A 41 21.85 33.19 -22.36
CA THR A 41 21.00 33.39 -21.17
C THR A 41 20.12 32.16 -20.92
N TYR A 42 20.04 31.71 -19.66
CA TYR A 42 19.17 30.62 -19.23
C TYR A 42 18.31 31.08 -18.05
N TYR A 43 16.99 30.92 -18.16
CA TYR A 43 16.03 31.29 -17.12
C TYR A 43 15.55 30.03 -16.40
N ILE A 44 15.58 30.06 -15.06
CA ILE A 44 15.17 28.95 -14.20
C ILE A 44 13.66 29.06 -13.92
N ASP A 45 12.95 27.96 -14.13
CA ASP A 45 11.55 27.82 -13.73
C ASP A 45 11.49 27.06 -12.41
N TYR A 46 11.27 27.79 -11.31
CA TYR A 46 11.25 27.22 -9.96
C TYR A 46 10.17 26.14 -9.76
N ARG A 47 9.13 26.09 -10.61
CA ARG A 47 8.11 25.03 -10.57
C ARG A 47 8.66 23.67 -10.99
N LYS A 48 9.75 23.65 -11.77
CA LYS A 48 10.42 22.42 -12.24
C LYS A 48 11.61 22.02 -11.38
N VAL A 49 11.98 22.86 -10.42
CA VAL A 49 13.07 22.57 -9.48
C VAL A 49 12.56 21.53 -8.49
N ARG A 50 13.27 20.40 -8.41
CA ARG A 50 12.94 19.32 -7.48
C ARG A 50 13.33 19.73 -6.06
N THR A 51 12.39 19.63 -5.13
CA THR A 51 12.60 19.83 -3.69
C THR A 51 12.45 18.51 -2.96
N TYR A 52 13.33 18.23 -2.01
CA TYR A 52 13.23 17.08 -1.12
C TYR A 52 12.67 17.56 0.21
N VAL A 53 11.39 17.29 0.46
CA VAL A 53 10.68 17.77 1.67
C VAL A 53 11.07 16.89 2.85
N VAL A 54 11.62 17.52 3.89
CA VAL A 54 11.95 16.85 5.15
C VAL A 54 10.76 17.01 6.10
N PRO A 55 10.24 15.92 6.70
CA PRO A 55 9.13 16.01 7.64
C PRO A 55 9.53 16.76 8.91
N GLU A 56 8.57 17.46 9.51
CA GLU A 56 8.76 18.14 10.80
C GLU A 56 8.88 17.10 11.93
N GLY A 57 9.68 17.40 12.96
CA GLY A 57 9.84 16.50 14.12
C GLY A 57 10.73 15.28 13.89
N LEU A 58 11.56 15.25 12.85
CA LEU A 58 12.43 14.10 12.55
C LEU A 58 13.41 13.75 13.69
N ASN A 59 13.82 14.73 14.49
CA ASN A 59 14.74 14.53 15.61
C ASN A 59 14.10 13.79 16.79
N ASP A 60 12.78 13.94 16.96
CA ASP A 60 12.02 13.33 18.06
C ASP A 60 11.41 11.98 17.65
N PHE A 61 11.63 11.56 16.39
CA PHE A 61 11.04 10.34 15.85
C PHE A 61 11.81 9.09 16.29
N HIS A 62 11.09 8.14 16.89
CA HIS A 62 11.70 6.94 17.48
C HIS A 62 11.96 5.81 16.47
N LEU A 63 11.43 5.86 15.24
CA LEU A 63 11.64 4.78 14.28
C LEU A 63 13.05 4.86 13.68
N SER A 64 13.78 3.76 13.81
CA SER A 64 15.12 3.59 13.24
C SER A 64 15.06 2.72 11.98
N PRO A 65 16.07 2.79 11.08
CA PRO A 65 16.11 1.94 9.88
C PRO A 65 16.34 0.45 10.19
N PHE A 66 16.61 0.10 11.46
CA PHE A 66 16.84 -1.27 11.89
C PHE A 66 15.79 -1.71 12.92
N VAL A 67 15.48 -3.00 12.89
CA VAL A 67 14.58 -3.66 13.85
C VAL A 67 15.41 -4.65 14.68
N THR A 68 15.05 -4.84 15.95
CA THR A 68 15.74 -5.79 16.82
C THR A 68 15.51 -7.23 16.36
N LYS A 69 16.57 -8.05 16.31
CA LYS A 69 16.49 -9.48 15.95
C LYS A 69 15.68 -10.35 16.93
N ARG A 70 15.37 -9.83 18.11
CA ARG A 70 14.54 -10.51 19.11
C ARG A 70 13.08 -10.62 18.68
N MET A 71 12.63 -9.74 17.80
CA MET A 71 11.29 -9.78 17.23
C MET A 71 11.32 -10.63 15.96
N GLU A 72 10.50 -11.68 15.92
CA GLU A 72 10.31 -12.47 14.71
C GLU A 72 9.56 -11.66 13.65
N PRO A 73 9.82 -11.87 12.34
CA PRO A 73 9.08 -11.20 11.28
C PRO A 73 7.58 -11.50 11.34
N THR A 74 6.76 -10.47 11.53
CA THR A 74 5.30 -10.61 11.55
C THR A 74 4.77 -10.95 10.17
N LYS A 75 3.99 -12.03 10.06
CA LYS A 75 3.31 -12.43 8.82
C LYS A 75 2.06 -11.58 8.58
N SER A 76 1.74 -11.33 7.31
CA SER A 76 0.51 -10.62 6.94
C SER A 76 -0.73 -11.47 7.23
N ILE A 77 -1.84 -10.80 7.61
CA ILE A 77 -3.15 -11.43 7.78
C ILE A 77 -3.79 -11.79 6.43
N TYR A 78 -3.48 -11.00 5.40
CA TYR A 78 -3.97 -11.21 4.04
C TYR A 78 -3.24 -12.38 3.38
N THR A 79 -3.88 -13.54 3.42
CA THR A 79 -3.37 -14.79 2.85
C THR A 79 -4.45 -15.41 1.97
N LYS A 80 -4.06 -16.03 0.87
CA LYS A 80 -4.93 -16.78 -0.02
C LYS A 80 -4.40 -18.20 -0.15
N THR A 81 -5.28 -19.16 0.10
CA THR A 81 -4.98 -20.57 -0.17
C THR A 81 -5.03 -20.81 -1.67
N MET A 82 -3.93 -21.30 -2.23
CA MET A 82 -3.83 -21.71 -3.62
C MET A 82 -3.44 -23.19 -3.70
N SER A 83 -4.16 -23.95 -4.52
CA SER A 83 -3.82 -25.35 -4.80
C SER A 83 -2.78 -25.40 -5.91
N VAL A 84 -1.54 -25.74 -5.57
CA VAL A 84 -0.45 -25.96 -6.53
C VAL A 84 -0.09 -27.43 -6.49
N ARG A 85 -0.31 -28.14 -7.62
CA ARG A 85 0.03 -29.57 -7.79
C ARG A 85 -0.60 -30.48 -6.71
N GLY A 86 -1.86 -30.24 -6.37
CA GLY A 86 -2.60 -31.04 -5.38
C GLY A 86 -2.21 -30.79 -3.91
N ARG A 87 -1.40 -29.76 -3.63
CA ARG A 87 -1.12 -29.28 -2.27
C ARG A 87 -1.65 -27.87 -2.11
N GLU A 88 -2.33 -27.63 -0.98
CA GLU A 88 -2.78 -26.31 -0.59
C GLU A 88 -1.61 -25.53 0.02
N ILE A 89 -1.31 -24.37 -0.53
CA ILE A 89 -0.26 -23.48 -0.05
C ILE A 89 -0.90 -22.12 0.25
N GLU A 90 -0.64 -21.63 1.45
CA GLU A 90 -0.98 -20.28 1.87
C GLU A 90 0.02 -19.28 1.29
N VAL A 91 -0.45 -18.41 0.40
CA VAL A 91 0.35 -17.37 -0.25
C VAL A 91 -0.13 -16.00 0.24
N PRO A 92 0.77 -15.08 0.61
CA PRO A 92 0.35 -13.73 0.98
C PRO A 92 -0.37 -13.05 -0.20
N ARG A 93 -1.53 -12.46 0.09
CA ARG A 93 -2.36 -11.70 -0.84
C ARG A 93 -2.16 -10.21 -0.56
N ALA A 94 -2.18 -9.36 -1.59
CA ALA A 94 -2.24 -7.91 -1.42
C ALA A 94 -3.61 -7.47 -0.87
N MET A 95 -3.64 -6.37 -0.12
CA MET A 95 -4.87 -5.75 0.38
C MET A 95 -5.82 -5.42 -0.78
N SER A 96 -7.07 -5.87 -0.67
CA SER A 96 -8.14 -5.53 -1.61
C SER A 96 -8.70 -4.13 -1.36
N GLY A 97 -9.40 -3.59 -2.35
CA GLY A 97 -10.20 -2.37 -2.15
C GLY A 97 -11.29 -2.55 -1.09
N GLN A 98 -11.96 -3.72 -1.06
CA GLN A 98 -12.97 -4.04 -0.04
C GLN A 98 -12.35 -4.13 1.35
N ASP A 99 -11.24 -4.86 1.52
CA ASP A 99 -10.50 -4.96 2.78
C ASP A 99 -10.08 -3.57 3.32
N TYR A 100 -9.77 -2.61 2.43
CA TYR A 100 -9.49 -1.23 2.80
C TYR A 100 -10.75 -0.48 3.26
N LEU A 101 -11.89 -0.64 2.57
CA LEU A 101 -13.15 -0.02 2.97
C LEU A 101 -13.59 -0.50 4.34
N ASP A 102 -13.49 -1.81 4.59
CA ASP A 102 -13.79 -2.41 5.90
C ASP A 102 -12.88 -1.83 6.99
N TYR A 103 -11.56 -1.77 6.74
CA TYR A 103 -10.60 -1.15 7.65
C TYR A 103 -10.89 0.33 7.90
N TRP A 104 -11.23 1.07 6.84
CA TRP A 104 -11.54 2.50 6.92
C TRP A 104 -12.80 2.76 7.75
N TYR A 105 -13.86 1.98 7.54
CA TYR A 105 -15.11 2.09 8.30
C TYR A 105 -14.90 1.81 9.79
N LEU A 106 -14.10 0.78 10.12
CA LEU A 106 -13.78 0.43 11.50
C LEU A 106 -12.95 1.49 12.22
N ASN A 107 -12.06 2.18 11.50
CA ASN A 107 -11.16 3.17 12.09
C ASN A 107 -11.72 4.61 12.08
N ASN A 108 -12.64 4.93 11.18
CA ASN A 108 -13.19 6.28 10.98
C ASN A 108 -14.72 6.29 11.10
N GLN A 109 -15.23 5.80 12.23
CA GLN A 109 -16.67 5.75 12.47
C GLN A 109 -17.32 7.14 12.42
N GLU A 110 -16.68 8.17 12.99
CA GLU A 110 -17.21 9.54 13.00
C GLU A 110 -17.43 10.12 11.60
N GLU A 111 -16.49 9.90 10.67
CA GLU A 111 -16.64 10.36 9.28
C GLU A 111 -17.73 9.58 8.53
N SER A 112 -17.87 8.29 8.85
CA SER A 112 -18.87 7.42 8.24
C SER A 112 -20.28 7.81 8.67
N ASP A 113 -20.48 8.01 9.98
CA ASP A 113 -21.75 8.44 10.56
C ASP A 113 -22.18 9.81 10.00
N GLN A 114 -21.23 10.76 9.87
CA GLN A 114 -21.48 12.07 9.26
C GLN A 114 -21.92 11.97 7.79
N LEU A 115 -21.31 11.07 7.01
CA LEU A 115 -21.69 10.85 5.61
C LEU A 115 -23.08 10.22 5.50
N GLU A 116 -23.43 9.28 6.36
CA GLU A 116 -24.75 8.67 6.41
C GLU A 116 -25.84 9.70 6.76
N GLU A 117 -25.57 10.55 7.75
CA GLU A 117 -26.46 11.66 8.11
C GLU A 117 -26.64 12.65 6.95
N TYR A 118 -25.55 13.04 6.28
CA TYR A 118 -25.62 13.89 5.10
C TYR A 118 -26.43 13.25 3.96
N ARG A 119 -26.21 11.96 3.70
CA ARG A 119 -26.94 11.19 2.68
C ARG A 119 -28.44 11.12 3.00
N LYS A 120 -28.78 10.87 4.26
CA LYS A 120 -30.15 10.82 4.77
C LYS A 120 -30.82 12.20 4.69
N ALA A 121 -30.12 13.26 5.06
CA ALA A 121 -30.59 14.64 4.96
C ALA A 121 -30.79 15.09 3.50
N ALA A 122 -29.95 14.62 2.59
CA ALA A 122 -30.07 14.88 1.16
C ALA A 122 -31.18 14.06 0.47
N GLY A 123 -31.85 13.13 1.18
CA GLY A 123 -32.92 12.31 0.63
C GLY A 123 -32.47 11.32 -0.45
N MET A 124 -31.17 10.97 -0.49
CA MET A 124 -30.61 10.00 -1.44
C MET A 124 -30.78 8.59 -0.88
N GLU A 125 -31.96 8.00 -1.07
CA GLU A 125 -32.22 6.59 -0.74
C GLU A 125 -31.31 5.65 -1.55
N ASP A 126 -30.76 4.65 -0.88
CA ASP A 126 -29.81 3.68 -1.45
C ASP A 126 -30.55 2.64 -2.31
N GLN A 127 -30.75 2.93 -3.60
CA GLN A 127 -31.08 1.89 -4.57
C GLN A 127 -29.81 1.09 -4.90
N GLY A 128 -29.35 0.24 -3.99
CA GLY A 128 -28.04 -0.39 -4.18
C GLY A 128 -27.54 -1.37 -3.13
N ALA A 129 -28.40 -2.06 -2.38
CA ALA A 129 -27.99 -3.24 -1.62
C ALA A 129 -29.12 -4.27 -1.61
N SER A 130 -29.28 -4.99 -2.73
CA SER A 130 -30.01 -6.25 -2.71
C SER A 130 -29.34 -7.18 -1.69
N SER A 131 -30.09 -7.55 -0.66
CA SER A 131 -29.74 -8.61 0.27
C SER A 131 -29.22 -9.84 -0.49
N PRO A 132 -28.12 -10.48 -0.08
CA PRO A 132 -27.63 -11.70 -0.70
C PRO A 132 -28.56 -12.92 -0.50
N GLU A 133 -29.70 -12.79 0.19
CA GLU A 133 -30.62 -13.91 0.44
C GLU A 133 -31.62 -14.22 -0.70
N GLU A 134 -31.79 -13.37 -1.72
CA GLU A 134 -32.83 -13.60 -2.75
C GLU A 134 -32.35 -14.20 -4.10
N VAL A 135 -31.10 -14.67 -4.21
CA VAL A 135 -30.63 -15.34 -5.46
C VAL A 135 -30.76 -16.88 -5.39
N ALA A 136 -31.20 -17.45 -4.26
CA ALA A 136 -31.37 -18.90 -4.11
C ALA A 136 -32.77 -19.43 -4.51
N GLY A 137 -33.65 -18.57 -5.05
CA GLY A 137 -35.06 -18.88 -5.29
C GLY A 137 -35.49 -19.03 -6.75
N THR A 138 -34.64 -19.51 -7.67
CA THR A 138 -35.11 -19.92 -9.01
C THR A 138 -34.20 -20.96 -9.67
N ALA A 139 -34.02 -22.12 -9.02
CA ALA A 139 -33.48 -23.29 -9.69
C ALA A 139 -33.89 -24.57 -8.95
N GLU A 140 -35.20 -24.86 -8.91
CA GLU A 140 -35.67 -26.21 -8.58
C GLU A 140 -36.48 -26.77 -9.75
N ALA A 141 -35.82 -27.63 -10.53
CA ALA A 141 -36.47 -28.77 -11.17
C ALA A 141 -35.44 -29.89 -11.37
N GLN A 142 -35.57 -30.90 -10.50
CA GLN A 142 -35.29 -32.34 -10.69
C GLN A 142 -34.10 -32.98 -9.95
N ALA A 143 -34.51 -33.84 -8.99
CA ALA A 143 -33.93 -35.12 -8.55
C ALA A 143 -32.69 -35.07 -7.64
N ASP A 144 -32.50 -35.88 -6.60
CA ASP A 144 -33.28 -36.87 -5.82
C ASP A 144 -32.33 -37.27 -4.65
N THR A 145 -32.90 -37.51 -3.47
CA THR A 145 -32.39 -38.23 -2.26
C THR A 145 -30.87 -38.47 -2.01
N SER A 146 -30.37 -38.00 -0.85
CA SER A 146 -29.83 -38.83 0.27
C SER A 146 -29.11 -38.00 1.36
N GLU A 147 -29.61 -38.18 2.60
CA GLU A 147 -28.90 -38.31 3.89
C GLU A 147 -27.90 -37.23 4.39
N ALA A 148 -28.19 -36.71 5.58
CA ALA A 148 -27.34 -35.81 6.38
C ALA A 148 -26.05 -36.50 6.90
N PRO A 149 -25.05 -35.73 7.37
CA PRO A 149 -24.96 -35.59 8.83
C PRO A 149 -24.56 -34.20 9.35
N VAL A 150 -24.98 -34.00 10.61
CA VAL A 150 -24.71 -32.91 11.55
C VAL A 150 -23.21 -32.73 11.82
N ALA A 151 -22.72 -31.49 11.84
CA ALA A 151 -21.48 -31.11 12.52
C ALA A 151 -21.59 -29.69 13.10
N GLU A 152 -21.67 -29.64 14.42
CA GLU A 152 -21.55 -28.47 15.28
C GLU A 152 -20.16 -27.81 15.16
N GLY A 153 -20.10 -26.48 15.34
CA GLY A 153 -18.83 -25.79 15.62
C GLY A 153 -18.64 -24.43 14.97
N ALA A 154 -19.64 -23.54 14.98
CA ALA A 154 -19.42 -22.12 14.71
C ALA A 154 -19.01 -21.44 16.03
N VAL A 155 -17.70 -21.24 16.22
CA VAL A 155 -17.19 -20.47 17.35
C VAL A 155 -17.32 -18.99 17.01
N ASP A 156 -18.17 -18.29 17.75
CA ASP A 156 -18.48 -16.87 17.62
C ASP A 156 -17.23 -15.98 17.75
N ILE A 157 -16.82 -15.40 16.62
CA ILE A 157 -15.66 -14.50 16.50
C ILE A 157 -15.83 -13.24 17.37
N LYS A 158 -17.07 -12.88 17.72
CA LYS A 158 -17.39 -11.72 18.55
C LYS A 158 -16.95 -11.89 20.01
N GLU A 159 -16.92 -13.12 20.53
CA GLU A 159 -16.56 -13.39 21.93
C GLU A 159 -15.03 -13.45 22.14
N ALA A 160 -14.30 -13.98 21.15
CA ALA A 160 -12.85 -14.10 21.19
C ALA A 160 -12.13 -12.73 21.14
N VAL A 161 -12.72 -11.73 20.48
CA VAL A 161 -12.16 -10.37 20.42
C VAL A 161 -12.37 -9.65 21.76
N LYS A 162 -13.53 -9.84 22.41
CA LYS A 162 -13.82 -9.22 23.71
C LYS A 162 -12.92 -9.76 24.83
N ALA A 163 -12.68 -11.07 24.86
CA ALA A 163 -11.81 -11.70 25.85
C ALA A 163 -10.33 -11.27 25.75
N LYS A 164 -9.88 -10.79 24.58
CA LYS A 164 -8.49 -10.35 24.37
C LYS A 164 -8.25 -8.90 24.78
N VAL A 165 -9.29 -8.07 24.76
CA VAL A 165 -9.24 -6.69 25.26
C VAL A 165 -9.16 -6.69 26.80
N GLU A 166 -9.91 -7.57 27.47
CA GLU A 166 -9.98 -7.60 28.94
C GLU A 166 -8.68 -8.12 29.61
N GLN A 167 -7.89 -8.95 28.93
CA GLN A 167 -6.58 -9.42 29.46
C GLN A 167 -5.44 -8.41 29.30
N GLN A 168 -5.62 -7.31 28.57
CA GLN A 168 -4.59 -6.29 28.37
C GLN A 168 -4.59 -5.19 29.43
N ASP A 169 -5.71 -4.98 30.14
CA ASP A 169 -5.83 -3.92 31.14
C ASP A 169 -5.23 -4.29 32.51
N ASP A 170 -5.09 -5.59 32.83
CA ASP A 170 -4.56 -6.05 34.12
C ASP A 170 -3.03 -6.09 34.24
N LYS A 171 -2.27 -5.76 33.17
CA LYS A 171 -0.81 -5.89 33.12
C LYS A 171 -0.03 -4.57 33.06
N ASN A 172 -0.60 -3.46 33.54
CA ASN A 172 0.12 -2.20 33.68
C ASN A 172 0.55 -1.96 35.15
N PRO A 173 1.72 -2.43 35.61
CA PRO A 173 2.28 -1.96 36.88
C PRO A 173 2.70 -0.50 36.70
N GLY A 174 2.04 0.40 37.42
CA GLY A 174 2.26 1.84 37.37
C GLY A 174 3.71 2.29 37.59
N PRO A 175 4.02 3.56 37.31
CA PRO A 175 5.39 4.06 37.22
C PRO A 175 6.11 3.97 38.58
N ARG A 176 7.24 3.26 38.60
CA ARG A 176 8.22 3.37 39.69
C ARG A 176 8.88 4.74 39.61
N THR A 177 8.61 5.57 40.61
CA THR A 177 9.32 6.83 40.87
C THR A 177 10.76 6.55 41.33
N PRO A 178 11.69 7.51 41.11
CA PRO A 178 13.13 7.31 41.29
C PRO A 178 13.56 7.12 42.75
#